data_AF-A0A1B9F8R0-F1
#
_entry.id   AF-A0A1B9F8R0-F1
#
_cell.length_a   1.000
_cell.length_b   1.000
_cell.length_c   1.000
_cell.angle_alpha   90.00
_cell.angle_beta   90.00
_cell.angle_gamma   90.00
#
_symmetry.space_group_name_H-M   'P 1'
#
loop_
_entity.id
_entity.type
_entity.pdbx_description
1 polymer ?
#
loop_
_entity_poly.entity_id
_entity_poly.type
_entity_poly.pdbx_seq_one_letter_code
_entity_poly.pdbx_strand_id
1 'polypeptide(L)'
;MEKVCINKGIFLKEAIKNCINYLESVSKARKKDIFLIKPNLVTDAPPPITTPTDIVEEIVKQLKLSFPKAHIIIGEGSASVFKDTWQVFSNLGYTDLASRLGVELVDLNTESLIHLKDPNKRIFKEIWLPKVLFEAYVLSVPVLKAHTLAEVTLTMKNMIGVLPPKFYQEQGHWKKSYCHREIHTAILELNQYRSPDFTILDARRGLAKSHLSGPELNPPPDIIAASPDPASIDAFGARLLGKDWRKIGHINPD
;
A
#
# COMPACT_ATOMS: atom_id res chain seq x y z
N MET A 1 18.15 -14.80 0.87
CA MET A 1 18.10 -13.90 2.04
C MET A 1 17.05 -12.85 1.75
N GLU A 2 15.98 -12.80 2.55
CA GLU A 2 14.92 -11.79 2.41
C GLU A 2 15.54 -10.40 2.54
N LYS A 3 15.39 -9.58 1.50
CA LYS A 3 15.94 -8.22 1.42
C LYS A 3 15.03 -7.24 2.19
N VAL A 4 14.90 -7.46 3.50
CA VAL A 4 14.03 -6.66 4.37
C VAL A 4 14.88 -5.89 5.38
N CYS A 5 14.80 -4.57 5.35
CA CYS A 5 15.30 -3.69 6.41
C CYS A 5 14.29 -3.70 7.56
N ILE A 6 14.73 -4.02 8.78
CA ILE A 6 13.86 -4.17 9.96
C ILE A 6 14.31 -3.18 11.04
N ASN A 7 13.37 -2.37 11.52
CA ASN A 7 13.58 -1.41 12.60
C ASN A 7 12.60 -1.73 13.72
N LYS A 8 13.11 -2.14 14.89
CA LYS A 8 12.27 -2.57 16.03
C LYS A 8 12.61 -1.76 17.27
N GLY A 9 11.59 -1.24 17.96
CA GLY A 9 11.78 -0.56 19.25
C GLY A 9 12.59 0.74 19.18
N ILE A 10 12.57 1.43 18.03
CA ILE A 10 13.26 2.71 17.83
C ILE A 10 12.27 3.80 17.43
N PHE A 11 12.68 5.06 17.58
CA PHE A 11 11.83 6.21 17.25
C PHE A 11 11.45 6.22 15.76
N LEU A 12 10.20 6.62 15.47
CA LEU A 12 9.64 6.68 14.12
C LEU A 12 10.56 7.39 13.12
N LYS A 13 11.08 8.56 13.51
CA LYS A 13 12.03 9.35 12.70
C LYS A 13 13.27 8.56 12.28
N GLU A 14 13.86 7.80 13.21
CA GLU A 14 15.05 7.00 12.95
C GLU A 14 14.73 5.80 12.07
N ALA A 15 13.63 5.10 12.35
CA ALA A 15 13.16 3.99 11.53
C ALA A 15 12.91 4.40 10.08
N ILE A 16 12.22 5.52 9.85
CA ILE A 16 11.95 6.01 8.49
C ILE A 16 13.22 6.50 7.80
N LYS A 17 14.13 7.18 8.51
CA LYS A 17 15.45 7.51 7.97
C LYS A 17 16.20 6.27 7.49
N ASN A 18 16.21 5.19 8.27
CA ASN A 18 16.84 3.92 7.88
C ASN A 18 16.16 3.30 6.65
N CYS A 19 14.83 3.35 6.57
CA CYS A 19 14.08 2.88 5.41
C CYS A 19 14.40 3.69 4.13
N ILE A 20 14.53 5.03 4.23
CA ILE A 20 14.88 5.87 3.08
C ILE A 20 16.34 5.67 2.66
N ASN A 21 17.28 5.56 3.61
CA ASN A 21 18.67 5.18 3.29
C ASN A 21 18.73 3.83 2.57
N TYR A 22 17.91 2.87 3.01
CA TYR A 22 17.81 1.57 2.37
C TYR A 22 17.25 1.70 0.94
N LEU A 23 16.16 2.45 0.76
CA LEU A 23 15.60 2.78 -0.56
C LEU A 23 16.68 3.34 -1.48
N GLU A 24 17.48 4.30 -1.04
CA GLU A 24 18.55 4.89 -1.84
C GLU A 24 19.62 3.87 -2.27
N SER A 25 19.91 2.89 -1.42
CA SER A 25 20.95 1.88 -1.68
C SER A 25 20.53 0.80 -2.67
N VAL A 26 19.23 0.49 -2.78
CA VAL A 26 18.73 -0.64 -3.58
C VAL A 26 17.85 -0.25 -4.76
N SER A 27 17.41 1.01 -4.82
CA SER A 27 16.48 1.47 -5.85
C SER A 27 17.16 2.32 -6.93
N LYS A 28 16.50 2.40 -8.08
CA LYS A 28 16.78 3.41 -9.11
C LYS A 28 16.01 4.71 -8.85
N ALA A 29 15.53 4.97 -7.63
CA ALA A 29 14.69 6.13 -7.32
C ALA A 29 15.36 7.47 -7.68
N ARG A 30 16.69 7.53 -7.68
CA ARG A 30 17.47 8.72 -8.13
C ARG A 30 17.21 9.12 -9.59
N LYS A 31 16.60 8.26 -10.40
CA LYS A 31 16.20 8.55 -11.80
C LYS A 31 14.74 8.96 -11.93
N LYS A 32 14.01 9.14 -10.84
CA LYS A 32 12.58 9.45 -10.84
C LYS A 32 12.37 10.82 -10.22
N ASP A 33 11.64 11.65 -10.94
CA ASP A 33 11.28 13.01 -10.50
C ASP A 33 10.00 13.03 -9.67
N ILE A 34 9.22 11.94 -9.67
CA ILE A 34 7.91 11.86 -9.02
C ILE A 34 7.89 10.65 -8.08
N PHE A 35 7.50 10.87 -6.82
CA PHE A 35 7.18 9.83 -5.85
C PHE A 35 5.68 9.82 -5.60
N LEU A 36 5.07 8.64 -5.71
CA LEU A 36 3.69 8.39 -5.29
C LEU A 36 3.73 7.58 -4.00
N ILE A 37 3.39 8.22 -2.89
CA ILE A 37 3.20 7.57 -1.60
C ILE A 37 1.78 7.02 -1.57
N LYS A 38 1.64 5.70 -1.51
CA LYS A 38 0.36 5.01 -1.45
C LYS A 38 0.12 4.42 -0.04
N PRO A 39 -0.59 5.12 0.85
CA PRO A 39 -1.05 4.55 2.12
C PRO A 39 -2.09 3.44 1.90
N ASN A 40 -2.66 2.90 2.98
CA ASN A 40 -3.82 2.01 2.98
C ASN A 40 -5.02 2.74 3.58
N LEU A 41 -5.87 3.35 2.75
CA LEU A 41 -7.06 4.10 3.20
C LEU A 41 -8.34 3.47 2.62
N VAL A 42 -8.49 2.16 2.84
CA VAL A 42 -9.64 1.37 2.35
C VAL A 42 -10.99 1.97 2.77
N THR A 43 -11.06 2.53 3.98
CA THR A 43 -12.18 3.28 4.56
C THR A 43 -11.63 4.46 5.36
N ASP A 44 -12.48 5.23 6.04
CA ASP A 44 -12.07 6.28 6.98
C ASP A 44 -12.04 5.82 8.44
N ALA A 45 -11.93 4.51 8.67
CA ALA A 45 -11.73 4.00 10.02
C ALA A 45 -10.34 4.39 10.55
N PRO A 46 -10.19 4.66 11.86
CA PRO A 46 -8.92 5.10 12.41
C PRO A 46 -7.86 3.98 12.38
N PRO A 47 -6.56 4.34 12.52
CA PRO A 47 -5.50 3.37 12.70
C PRO A 47 -5.75 2.43 13.89
N PRO A 48 -5.45 1.12 13.77
CA PRO A 48 -4.53 0.53 12.79
C PRO A 48 -5.23 -0.11 11.59
N ILE A 49 -6.51 0.23 11.32
CA ILE A 49 -7.21 -0.24 10.12
C ILE A 49 -6.63 0.42 8.86
N THR A 50 -6.29 1.70 8.99
CA THR A 50 -5.70 2.57 7.97
C THR A 50 -4.32 3.04 8.37
N THR A 51 -3.53 3.49 7.40
CA THR A 51 -2.20 4.06 7.64
C THR A 51 -2.33 5.36 8.46
N PRO A 52 -1.65 5.49 9.60
CA PRO A 52 -1.64 6.74 10.35
C PRO A 52 -0.89 7.84 9.60
N THR A 53 -1.25 9.10 9.82
CA THR A 53 -0.63 10.25 9.14
C THR A 53 0.81 10.52 9.60
N ASP A 54 1.19 10.12 10.82
CA ASP A 54 2.52 10.38 11.39
C ASP A 54 3.65 9.70 10.60
N ILE A 55 3.45 8.46 10.15
CA ILE A 55 4.42 7.73 9.34
C ILE A 55 4.53 8.33 7.94
N VAL A 56 3.41 8.73 7.33
CA VAL A 56 3.42 9.38 6.02
C VAL A 56 4.10 10.75 6.10
N GLU A 57 3.84 11.50 7.16
CA GLU A 57 4.51 12.78 7.43
C GLU A 57 6.03 12.62 7.46
N GLU A 58 6.51 11.64 8.22
CA GLU A 58 7.94 11.40 8.35
C GLU A 58 8.56 10.90 7.04
N ILE A 59 7.85 10.05 6.29
CA ILE A 59 8.28 9.61 4.95
C ILE A 59 8.45 10.82 4.03
N VAL A 60 7.47 11.73 3.97
CA VAL A 60 7.56 12.95 3.14
C VAL A 60 8.76 13.80 3.56
N LYS A 61 8.97 14.02 4.86
CA LYS A 61 10.12 14.79 5.36
C LYS A 61 11.46 14.17 4.93
N GLN A 62 11.63 12.86 5.13
CA GLN A 62 12.87 12.17 4.75
C GLN A 62 13.06 12.14 3.23
N LEU A 63 12.00 11.95 2.44
CA LEU A 63 12.07 12.04 0.98
C LEU A 63 12.47 13.44 0.50
N LYS A 64 11.95 14.51 1.11
CA LYS A 64 12.37 15.89 0.77
C LYS A 64 13.85 16.16 1.08
N LEU A 65 14.39 15.52 2.12
CA LEU A 65 15.82 15.64 2.46
C LEU A 65 16.70 14.86 1.47
N SER A 66 16.33 13.62 1.16
CA SER A 66 17.11 12.76 0.25
C SER A 66 16.95 13.11 -1.22
N PHE A 67 15.78 13.64 -1.61
CA PHE A 67 15.40 13.96 -2.99
C PHE A 67 14.77 15.37 -3.07
N PRO A 68 15.57 16.44 -2.90
CA PRO A 68 15.04 17.81 -2.76
C PRO A 68 14.32 18.36 -3.99
N LYS A 69 14.48 17.72 -5.16
CA LYS A 69 13.82 18.10 -6.42
C LYS A 69 12.61 17.23 -6.75
N ALA A 70 12.31 16.21 -5.94
CA ALA A 70 11.22 15.29 -6.22
C ALA A 70 9.86 15.96 -6.02
N HIS A 71 8.97 15.76 -6.97
CA HIS A 71 7.53 15.98 -6.79
C HIS A 71 6.97 14.82 -5.97
N ILE A 72 6.34 15.12 -4.84
CA ILE A 72 5.81 14.10 -3.93
C ILE A 72 4.28 14.21 -3.94
N ILE A 73 3.64 13.08 -4.23
CA ILE A 73 2.20 12.91 -4.28
C ILE A 73 1.81 11.86 -3.25
N ILE A 74 0.71 12.08 -2.52
CA ILE A 74 0.05 11.04 -1.73
C ILE A 74 -1.22 10.64 -2.47
N GLY A 75 -1.36 9.36 -2.80
CA GLY A 75 -2.50 8.89 -3.58
C GLY A 75 -3.09 7.59 -3.08
N GLU A 76 -4.41 7.54 -3.07
CA GLU A 76 -5.19 6.34 -2.78
C GLU A 76 -6.47 6.35 -3.63
N GLY A 77 -7.02 5.18 -3.90
CA GLY A 77 -8.42 5.04 -4.29
C GLY A 77 -9.14 4.36 -3.12
N SER A 78 -9.93 5.09 -2.35
CA SER A 78 -10.65 4.46 -1.23
C SER A 78 -11.73 3.51 -1.73
N ALA A 79 -11.99 2.44 -0.98
CA ALA A 79 -13.06 1.48 -1.25
C ALA A 79 -14.30 1.71 -0.35
N SER A 80 -14.33 2.83 0.39
CA SER A 80 -15.46 3.19 1.25
C SER A 80 -16.78 3.18 0.47
N VAL A 81 -17.80 2.55 1.05
CA VAL A 81 -19.12 2.36 0.43
C VAL A 81 -19.86 3.69 0.31
N PHE A 82 -19.79 4.53 1.35
CA PHE A 82 -20.58 5.76 1.46
C PHE A 82 -19.78 7.04 1.25
N LYS A 83 -18.45 6.94 1.09
CA LYS A 83 -17.54 8.09 1.01
C LYS A 83 -16.66 7.99 -0.23
N ASP A 84 -16.41 9.12 -0.86
CA ASP A 84 -15.35 9.24 -1.87
C ASP A 84 -13.97 9.33 -1.20
N THR A 85 -12.90 9.23 -1.98
CA THR A 85 -11.53 9.25 -1.44
C THR A 85 -11.22 10.60 -0.77
N TRP A 86 -11.73 11.72 -1.26
CA TRP A 86 -11.51 13.05 -0.68
C TRP A 86 -12.08 13.17 0.73
N GLN A 87 -13.29 12.64 0.95
CA GLN A 87 -13.90 12.55 2.27
C GLN A 87 -13.08 11.64 3.20
N VAL A 88 -12.55 10.53 2.69
CA VAL A 88 -11.65 9.66 3.48
C VAL A 88 -10.35 10.38 3.84
N PHE A 89 -9.73 11.11 2.91
CA PHE A 89 -8.55 11.93 3.19
C PHE A 89 -8.84 12.96 4.28
N SER A 90 -9.96 13.68 4.17
CA SER A 90 -10.38 14.68 5.16
C SER A 90 -10.55 14.06 6.54
N ASN A 91 -11.34 13.00 6.66
CA ASN A 91 -11.65 12.35 7.94
C ASN A 91 -10.43 11.74 8.62
N LEU A 92 -9.43 11.30 7.86
CA LEU A 92 -8.18 10.74 8.38
C LEU A 92 -7.07 11.78 8.55
N GLY A 93 -7.32 13.06 8.26
CA GLY A 93 -6.36 14.15 8.45
C GLY A 93 -5.28 14.27 7.36
N TYR A 94 -5.46 13.60 6.22
CA TYR A 94 -4.53 13.68 5.08
C TYR A 94 -4.61 15.03 4.36
N THR A 95 -5.79 15.67 4.34
CA THR A 95 -5.95 17.01 3.75
C THR A 95 -5.07 18.04 4.46
N ASP A 96 -5.12 18.08 5.80
CA ASP A 96 -4.31 18.98 6.61
C ASP A 96 -2.82 18.64 6.53
N LEU A 97 -2.50 17.34 6.51
CA LEU A 97 -1.13 16.85 6.33
C LEU A 97 -0.54 17.36 5.01
N ALA A 98 -1.27 17.19 3.90
CA ALA A 98 -0.82 17.57 2.57
C ALA A 98 -0.62 19.08 2.46
N SER A 99 -1.56 19.87 3.00
CA SER A 99 -1.45 21.34 3.06
C SER A 99 -0.20 21.79 3.82
N ARG A 100 0.00 21.25 5.03
CA ARG A 100 1.14 21.61 5.91
C ARG A 100 2.49 21.24 5.32
N LEU A 101 2.55 20.13 4.58
CA LEU A 101 3.77 19.67 3.95
C LEU A 101 3.98 20.24 2.54
N GLY A 102 2.98 20.88 1.94
CA GLY A 102 3.03 21.33 0.55
C GLY A 102 3.26 20.15 -0.40
N VAL A 103 2.40 19.13 -0.33
CA VAL A 103 2.39 17.97 -1.24
C VAL A 103 0.99 17.77 -1.80
N GLU A 104 0.89 17.07 -2.93
CA GLU A 104 -0.37 16.85 -3.64
C GLU A 104 -1.11 15.62 -3.09
N LEU A 105 -2.46 15.70 -3.03
CA LEU A 105 -3.32 14.53 -2.85
C LEU A 105 -3.97 14.15 -4.17
N VAL A 106 -4.07 12.85 -4.44
CA VAL A 106 -4.69 12.32 -5.67
C VAL A 106 -5.68 11.20 -5.34
N ASP A 107 -6.89 11.28 -5.91
CA ASP A 107 -7.85 10.17 -5.91
C ASP A 107 -7.62 9.24 -7.10
N LEU A 108 -6.96 8.10 -6.83
CA LEU A 108 -6.65 7.10 -7.85
C LEU A 108 -7.90 6.44 -8.46
N ASN A 109 -9.08 6.59 -7.85
CA ASN A 109 -10.34 6.10 -8.44
C ASN A 109 -10.79 6.94 -9.65
N THR A 110 -10.34 8.19 -9.77
CA THR A 110 -10.78 9.15 -10.79
C THR A 110 -9.66 9.63 -11.71
N GLU A 111 -8.43 9.19 -11.47
CA GLU A 111 -7.26 9.56 -12.27
C GLU A 111 -7.35 9.15 -13.74
N SER A 112 -6.51 9.80 -14.55
CA SER A 112 -6.30 9.38 -15.94
C SER A 112 -5.78 7.94 -16.00
N LEU A 113 -6.33 7.13 -16.91
CA LEU A 113 -6.07 5.68 -16.95
C LEU A 113 -5.30 5.29 -18.21
N ILE A 114 -4.46 4.27 -18.09
CA ILE A 114 -3.91 3.53 -19.22
C ILE A 114 -4.59 2.17 -19.31
N HIS A 115 -4.77 1.69 -20.54
CA HIS A 115 -5.34 0.38 -20.83
C HIS A 115 -4.22 -0.58 -21.21
N LEU A 116 -4.10 -1.68 -20.47
CA LEU A 116 -3.12 -2.73 -20.68
C LEU A 116 -3.83 -4.04 -21.01
N LYS A 117 -3.17 -4.88 -21.81
CA LYS A 117 -3.68 -6.19 -22.21
C LYS A 117 -2.60 -7.24 -22.05
N ASP A 118 -2.97 -8.38 -21.50
CA ASP A 118 -2.16 -9.59 -21.50
C ASP A 118 -3.11 -10.80 -21.62
N PRO A 119 -3.25 -11.38 -22.82
CA PRO A 119 -4.21 -12.46 -23.06
C PRO A 119 -3.92 -13.73 -22.26
N ASN A 120 -2.72 -13.86 -21.68
CA ASN A 120 -2.32 -15.00 -20.87
C ASN A 120 -2.81 -14.90 -19.41
N LYS A 121 -3.32 -13.74 -18.98
CA LYS A 121 -3.91 -13.57 -17.65
C LYS A 121 -5.26 -14.28 -17.56
N ARG A 122 -5.57 -14.78 -16.37
CA ARG A 122 -6.82 -15.48 -16.06
C ARG A 122 -7.92 -14.52 -15.66
N ILE A 123 -7.61 -13.58 -14.77
CA ILE A 123 -8.56 -12.60 -14.22
C ILE A 123 -8.53 -11.33 -15.06
N PHE A 124 -7.36 -10.68 -15.15
CA PHE A 124 -7.20 -9.39 -15.81
C PHE A 124 -6.60 -9.56 -17.22
N LYS A 125 -7.35 -10.14 -18.16
CA LYS A 125 -6.91 -10.15 -19.58
C LYS A 125 -6.71 -8.75 -20.14
N GLU A 126 -7.52 -7.83 -19.65
CA GLU A 126 -7.42 -6.40 -19.88
C GLU A 126 -7.56 -5.68 -18.53
N ILE A 127 -6.80 -4.60 -18.35
CA ILE A 127 -6.81 -3.83 -17.11
C ILE A 127 -6.59 -2.33 -17.40
N TRP A 128 -7.43 -1.49 -16.81
CA TRP A 128 -7.28 -0.05 -16.67
C TRP A 128 -6.65 0.30 -15.34
N LEU A 129 -5.54 1.04 -15.37
CA LEU A 129 -4.79 1.46 -14.20
C LEU A 129 -4.43 2.95 -14.28
N PRO A 130 -4.36 3.69 -13.15
CA PRO A 130 -3.94 5.08 -13.13
C PRO A 130 -2.56 5.29 -13.77
N LYS A 131 -2.47 6.24 -14.70
CA LYS A 131 -1.26 6.57 -15.47
C LYS A 131 -0.09 6.95 -14.54
N VAL A 132 -0.39 7.67 -13.46
CA VAL A 132 0.58 8.11 -12.44
C VAL A 132 1.40 6.95 -11.86
N LEU A 133 0.85 5.72 -11.82
CA LEU A 133 1.58 4.55 -11.31
C LEU A 133 2.81 4.19 -12.16
N PHE A 134 2.81 4.55 -13.45
CA PHE A 134 3.86 4.23 -14.41
C PHE A 134 4.86 5.39 -14.56
N GLU A 135 4.42 6.60 -14.25
CA GLU A 135 5.26 7.80 -14.28
C GLU A 135 6.05 7.96 -12.97
N ALA A 136 5.43 7.66 -11.84
CA ALA A 136 6.01 7.81 -10.51
C ALA A 136 6.79 6.57 -10.01
N TYR A 137 7.68 6.81 -9.05
CA TYR A 137 8.19 5.78 -8.14
C TYR A 137 7.14 5.51 -7.06
N VAL A 138 6.56 4.31 -7.05
CA VAL A 138 5.45 3.93 -6.18
C VAL A 138 5.99 3.39 -4.85
N LEU A 139 5.78 4.16 -3.79
CA LEU A 139 6.09 3.82 -2.41
C LEU A 139 4.82 3.40 -1.68
N SER A 140 4.62 2.09 -1.50
CA SER A 140 3.47 1.56 -0.75
C SER A 140 3.72 1.62 0.76
N VAL A 141 2.74 2.09 1.52
CA VAL A 141 2.81 2.25 2.99
C VAL A 141 1.64 1.51 3.67
N PRO A 142 1.60 0.16 3.61
CA PRO A 142 0.54 -0.63 4.21
C PRO A 142 0.69 -0.70 5.74
N VAL A 143 -0.41 -1.07 6.40
CA VAL A 143 -0.43 -1.47 7.82
C VAL A 143 -0.50 -2.99 7.94
N LEU A 144 0.04 -3.54 9.04
CA LEU A 144 0.01 -4.98 9.31
C LEU A 144 -1.40 -5.46 9.71
N LYS A 145 -2.15 -6.08 8.80
CA LYS A 145 -3.47 -6.66 9.15
C LYS A 145 -3.73 -8.03 8.53
N ALA A 146 -4.35 -8.92 9.30
CA ALA A 146 -4.98 -10.11 8.77
C ALA A 146 -6.17 -9.74 7.88
N HIS A 147 -6.54 -10.63 6.95
CA HIS A 147 -7.70 -10.45 6.09
C HIS A 147 -8.49 -11.75 5.99
N THR A 148 -9.81 -11.65 5.99
CA THR A 148 -10.70 -12.82 6.04
C THR A 148 -10.58 -13.69 4.78
N LEU A 149 -10.53 -13.07 3.60
CA LEU A 149 -10.43 -13.79 2.32
C LEU A 149 -8.98 -13.99 1.84
N ALA A 150 -8.20 -12.92 1.74
CA ALA A 150 -6.82 -12.98 1.26
C ALA A 150 -5.77 -13.42 2.31
N GLU A 151 -6.22 -13.84 3.50
CA GLU A 151 -5.41 -14.15 4.69
C GLU A 151 -4.68 -12.95 5.33
N VAL A 152 -4.08 -12.07 4.52
CA VAL A 152 -3.38 -10.85 4.96
C VAL A 152 -3.75 -9.65 4.08
N THR A 153 -3.63 -8.44 4.61
CA THR A 153 -3.51 -7.22 3.82
C THR A 153 -2.18 -6.56 4.15
N LEU A 154 -1.27 -6.63 3.19
CA LEU A 154 0.04 -6.01 3.22
C LEU A 154 0.23 -5.26 1.91
N THR A 155 1.40 -5.24 1.30
CA THR A 155 1.69 -4.36 0.17
C THR A 155 1.03 -4.81 -1.13
N MET A 156 1.07 -6.12 -1.46
CA MET A 156 0.53 -6.61 -2.73
C MET A 156 -0.99 -6.42 -2.77
N LYS A 157 -1.68 -6.73 -1.67
CA LYS A 157 -3.11 -6.48 -1.55
C LYS A 157 -3.44 -4.98 -1.49
N ASN A 158 -2.58 -4.14 -0.93
CA ASN A 158 -2.79 -2.69 -0.90
C ASN A 158 -2.98 -2.12 -2.31
N MET A 159 -2.36 -2.73 -3.33
CA MET A 159 -2.49 -2.32 -4.72
C MET A 159 -3.91 -2.44 -5.28
N ILE A 160 -4.81 -3.26 -4.70
CA ILE A 160 -6.24 -3.25 -5.09
C ILE A 160 -6.83 -1.83 -4.99
N GLY A 161 -6.31 -0.99 -4.09
CA GLY A 161 -6.69 0.42 -3.96
C GLY A 161 -6.57 1.24 -5.26
N VAL A 162 -5.73 0.82 -6.20
CA VAL A 162 -5.50 1.53 -7.47
C VAL A 162 -6.50 1.18 -8.58
N LEU A 163 -7.38 0.22 -8.35
CA LEU A 163 -8.36 -0.23 -9.34
C LEU A 163 -9.59 0.70 -9.35
N PRO A 164 -9.80 1.54 -10.37
CA PRO A 164 -10.93 2.47 -10.41
C PRO A 164 -12.30 1.75 -10.41
N PRO A 165 -13.22 2.08 -9.48
CA PRO A 165 -14.53 1.40 -9.36
C PRO A 165 -15.34 1.38 -10.64
N LYS A 166 -15.19 2.38 -11.53
CA LYS A 166 -15.84 2.44 -12.85
C LYS A 166 -15.67 1.16 -13.68
N PHE A 167 -14.55 0.44 -13.51
CA PHE A 167 -14.25 -0.79 -14.24
C PHE A 167 -14.32 -2.06 -13.38
N TYR A 168 -14.19 -1.93 -12.05
CA TYR A 168 -13.98 -3.08 -11.15
C TYR A 168 -15.00 -3.18 -10.01
N GLN A 169 -16.07 -2.40 -10.07
CA GLN A 169 -17.25 -2.59 -9.22
C GLN A 169 -18.29 -3.41 -9.99
N GLU A 170 -18.52 -4.63 -9.53
CA GLU A 170 -19.63 -5.47 -9.96
C GLU A 170 -20.92 -5.11 -9.21
N GLN A 171 -22.01 -5.84 -9.46
CA GLN A 171 -23.31 -5.58 -8.86
C GLN A 171 -23.23 -5.43 -7.32
N GLY A 172 -23.88 -4.39 -6.80
CA GLY A 172 -23.89 -4.04 -5.39
C GLY A 172 -23.07 -2.79 -5.04
N HIS A 173 -22.89 -2.55 -3.74
CA HIS A 173 -22.31 -1.31 -3.21
C HIS A 173 -20.80 -1.40 -2.89
N TRP A 174 -20.18 -2.55 -3.12
CA TRP A 174 -18.79 -2.82 -2.74
C TRP A 174 -17.85 -2.44 -3.89
N LYS A 175 -17.11 -1.33 -3.73
CA LYS A 175 -16.07 -0.93 -4.67
C LYS A 175 -15.03 -2.05 -4.80
N LYS A 176 -14.54 -2.29 -6.03
CA LYS A 176 -13.49 -3.28 -6.33
C LYS A 176 -13.91 -4.74 -6.05
N SER A 177 -15.23 -5.00 -6.05
CA SER A 177 -15.79 -6.34 -5.85
C SER A 177 -15.31 -7.35 -6.88
N TYR A 178 -14.93 -6.92 -8.09
CA TYR A 178 -14.37 -7.78 -9.14
C TYR A 178 -13.22 -8.69 -8.65
N CYS A 179 -12.36 -8.15 -7.79
CA CYS A 179 -11.21 -8.91 -7.26
C CYS A 179 -11.61 -10.06 -6.34
N HIS A 180 -12.81 -10.02 -5.76
CA HIS A 180 -13.21 -10.93 -4.68
C HIS A 180 -13.67 -12.31 -5.18
N ARG A 181 -13.83 -12.49 -6.49
CA ARG A 181 -14.10 -13.79 -7.11
C ARG A 181 -12.97 -14.78 -6.85
N GLU A 182 -11.73 -14.34 -7.11
CA GLU A 182 -10.50 -15.14 -6.96
C GLU A 182 -9.36 -14.26 -6.43
N ILE A 183 -9.47 -13.87 -5.16
CA ILE A 183 -8.70 -12.78 -4.56
C ILE A 183 -7.18 -12.94 -4.67
N HIS A 184 -6.65 -14.15 -4.49
CA HIS A 184 -5.21 -14.39 -4.59
C HIS A 184 -4.70 -14.19 -6.02
N THR A 185 -5.39 -14.75 -7.02
CA THR A 185 -5.02 -14.56 -8.42
C THR A 185 -5.20 -13.12 -8.86
N ALA A 186 -6.27 -12.44 -8.43
CA ALA A 186 -6.46 -11.03 -8.73
C ALA A 186 -5.33 -10.16 -8.16
N ILE A 187 -4.92 -10.39 -6.90
CA ILE A 187 -3.79 -9.67 -6.29
C ILE A 187 -2.50 -9.95 -7.06
N LEU A 188 -2.22 -11.22 -7.38
CA LEU A 188 -1.02 -11.61 -8.11
C LEU A 188 -0.94 -10.95 -9.48
N GLU A 189 -1.99 -11.09 -10.30
CA GLU A 189 -2.02 -10.56 -11.66
C GLU A 189 -1.96 -9.03 -11.69
N LEU A 190 -2.64 -8.35 -10.75
CA LEU A 190 -2.51 -6.90 -10.59
C LEU A 190 -1.05 -6.49 -10.34
N ASN A 191 -0.37 -7.19 -9.43
CA ASN A 191 1.03 -6.89 -9.12
C ASN A 191 1.99 -7.28 -10.25
N GLN A 192 1.60 -8.21 -11.14
CA GLN A 192 2.34 -8.51 -12.37
C GLN A 192 2.21 -7.40 -13.42
N TYR A 193 1.08 -6.69 -13.47
CA TYR A 193 0.94 -5.48 -14.28
C TYR A 193 1.68 -4.30 -13.65
N ARG A 194 1.50 -4.10 -12.35
CA ARG A 194 2.17 -3.04 -11.59
C ARG A 194 2.20 -3.36 -10.10
N SER A 195 3.38 -3.72 -9.60
CA SER A 195 3.68 -3.79 -8.16
C SER A 195 4.23 -2.46 -7.64
N PRO A 196 4.29 -2.22 -6.32
CA PRO A 196 5.06 -1.11 -5.75
C PRO A 196 6.56 -1.24 -6.07
N ASP A 197 7.27 -0.13 -6.24
CA ASP A 197 8.73 -0.14 -6.40
C ASP A 197 9.45 -0.30 -5.05
N PHE A 198 8.81 0.15 -3.98
CA PHE A 198 9.30 -0.01 -2.62
C PHE A 198 8.14 -0.01 -1.63
N THR A 199 8.33 -0.69 -0.51
CA THR A 199 7.35 -0.76 0.57
C THR A 199 7.98 -0.32 1.88
N ILE A 200 7.25 0.47 2.66
CA ILE A 200 7.49 0.68 4.08
C ILE A 200 6.25 0.18 4.83
N LEU A 201 6.36 -1.00 5.45
CA LEU A 201 5.31 -1.63 6.23
C LEU A 201 5.28 -1.02 7.64
N ASP A 202 4.15 -0.43 8.02
CA ASP A 202 3.86 -0.05 9.41
C ASP A 202 3.31 -1.27 10.17
N ALA A 203 4.20 -1.91 10.92
CA ALA A 203 3.88 -3.00 11.83
C ALA A 203 4.07 -2.58 13.30
N ARG A 204 4.02 -1.28 13.60
CA ARG A 204 4.08 -0.80 15.00
C ARG A 204 2.91 -1.36 15.81
N ARG A 205 1.74 -1.39 15.17
CA ARG A 205 0.51 -2.07 15.59
C ARG A 205 0.11 -3.07 14.51
N GLY A 206 -0.78 -3.98 14.83
CA GLY A 206 -1.37 -4.84 13.80
C GLY A 206 -2.68 -5.47 14.20
N LEU A 207 -3.51 -5.81 13.23
CA LEU A 207 -4.82 -6.45 13.45
C LEU A 207 -4.71 -7.96 13.24
N ALA A 208 -5.02 -8.73 14.28
CA ALA A 208 -4.71 -10.16 14.31
C ALA A 208 -5.71 -11.03 13.52
N LYS A 209 -6.98 -10.61 13.41
CA LYS A 209 -8.07 -11.49 12.94
C LYS A 209 -8.80 -11.03 11.68
N SER A 210 -9.00 -9.72 11.50
CA SER A 210 -9.77 -9.16 10.38
C SER A 210 -9.16 -7.85 9.89
N HIS A 211 -9.62 -7.40 8.72
CA HIS A 211 -9.10 -6.26 7.99
C HIS A 211 -9.88 -4.96 8.25
N LEU A 212 -11.04 -5.04 8.92
CA LEU A 212 -11.90 -3.90 9.27
C LEU A 212 -12.31 -3.89 10.75
N SER A 213 -11.92 -4.92 11.52
CA SER A 213 -12.31 -5.09 12.92
C SER A 213 -11.45 -6.15 13.59
N GLY A 214 -11.59 -6.31 14.91
CA GLY A 214 -10.94 -7.37 15.68
C GLY A 214 -9.80 -6.87 16.58
N PRO A 215 -9.28 -7.77 17.44
CA PRO A 215 -8.26 -7.39 18.41
C PRO A 215 -6.95 -7.05 17.70
N GLU A 216 -6.24 -6.07 18.26
CA GLU A 216 -4.86 -5.84 17.94
C GLU A 216 -3.98 -6.99 18.41
N LEU A 217 -2.82 -7.15 17.78
CA LEU A 217 -1.76 -8.02 18.26
C LEU A 217 -1.32 -7.57 19.66
N ASN A 218 -1.25 -8.52 20.59
CA ASN A 218 -0.77 -8.31 21.94
C ASN A 218 0.25 -9.41 22.30
N PRO A 219 1.54 -9.09 22.51
CA PRO A 219 2.11 -7.74 22.43
C PRO A 219 2.13 -7.19 20.99
N PRO A 220 2.15 -5.85 20.82
CA PRO A 220 2.34 -5.25 19.50
C PRO A 220 3.73 -5.62 18.95
N PRO A 221 3.90 -5.77 17.62
CA PRO A 221 5.20 -6.12 17.06
C PRO A 221 6.25 -5.02 17.25
N ASP A 222 5.81 -3.75 17.22
CA ASP A 222 6.64 -2.54 17.33
C ASP A 222 7.77 -2.47 16.28
N ILE A 223 7.39 -2.72 15.02
CA ILE A 223 8.31 -2.83 13.89
C ILE A 223 7.92 -1.88 12.75
N ILE A 224 8.90 -1.26 12.13
CA ILE A 224 8.81 -0.70 10.78
C ILE A 224 9.77 -1.47 9.89
N ALA A 225 9.26 -2.02 8.79
CA ALA A 225 10.05 -2.81 7.86
C ALA A 225 9.98 -2.24 6.44
N ALA A 226 11.04 -2.44 5.67
CA ALA A 226 11.10 -1.93 4.30
C ALA A 226 11.77 -2.90 3.32
N SER A 227 11.31 -2.90 2.07
CA SER A 227 11.80 -3.79 1.01
C SER A 227 11.51 -3.22 -0.38
N PRO A 228 12.40 -3.40 -1.37
CA PRO A 228 12.07 -3.22 -2.78
C PRO A 228 11.29 -4.40 -3.38
N ASP A 229 11.28 -5.55 -2.70
CA ASP A 229 10.57 -6.75 -3.14
C ASP A 229 9.24 -6.89 -2.36
N PRO A 230 8.08 -6.76 -3.04
CA PRO A 230 6.77 -6.88 -2.41
C PRO A 230 6.48 -8.29 -1.87
N ALA A 231 7.01 -9.35 -2.49
CA ALA A 231 6.81 -10.71 -2.00
C ALA A 231 7.58 -10.94 -0.68
N SER A 232 8.84 -10.50 -0.60
CA SER A 232 9.65 -10.60 0.62
C SER A 232 9.04 -9.86 1.81
N ILE A 233 8.52 -8.64 1.63
CA ILE A 233 7.91 -7.87 2.72
C ILE A 233 6.55 -8.44 3.15
N ASP A 234 5.77 -8.97 2.20
CA ASP A 234 4.50 -9.61 2.52
C ASP A 234 4.73 -10.95 3.25
N ALA A 235 5.76 -11.71 2.87
CA ALA A 235 6.18 -12.91 3.60
C ALA A 235 6.67 -12.59 5.03
N PHE A 236 7.39 -11.48 5.20
CA PHE A 236 7.75 -10.97 6.52
C PHE A 236 6.52 -10.58 7.36
N GLY A 237 5.61 -9.77 6.81
CA GLY A 237 4.39 -9.37 7.52
C GLY A 237 3.47 -10.55 7.84
N ALA A 238 3.35 -11.54 6.96
CA ALA A 238 2.59 -12.76 7.22
C ALA A 238 3.14 -13.54 8.42
N ARG A 239 4.47 -13.63 8.57
CA ARG A 239 5.09 -14.26 9.74
C ARG A 239 4.82 -13.48 11.03
N LEU A 240 4.81 -12.15 10.99
CA LEU A 240 4.41 -11.33 12.15
C LEU A 240 2.97 -11.60 12.59
N LEU A 241 2.09 -11.97 11.64
CA LEU A 241 0.70 -12.38 11.90
C LEU A 241 0.55 -13.87 12.26
N GLY A 242 1.65 -14.62 12.41
CA GLY A 242 1.62 -16.05 12.70
C GLY A 242 1.11 -16.92 11.55
N LYS A 243 1.18 -16.43 10.30
CA LYS A 243 0.73 -17.13 9.10
C LYS A 243 1.92 -17.70 8.31
N ASP A 244 1.72 -18.88 7.73
CA ASP A 244 2.69 -19.49 6.83
C ASP A 244 2.55 -18.87 5.44
N TRP A 245 3.43 -17.92 5.12
CA TRP A 245 3.40 -17.18 3.86
C TRP A 245 3.47 -18.07 2.61
N ARG A 246 4.03 -19.29 2.74
CA ARG A 246 4.13 -20.26 1.64
C ARG A 246 2.78 -20.79 1.18
N LYS A 247 1.76 -20.68 2.03
CA LYS A 247 0.37 -21.09 1.74
C LYS A 247 -0.49 -19.94 1.22
N ILE A 248 0.02 -18.71 1.23
CA ILE A 248 -0.71 -17.53 0.79
C ILE A 248 -0.48 -17.36 -0.71
N GLY A 249 -1.47 -17.74 -1.52
CA GLY A 249 -1.29 -17.92 -2.97
C GLY A 249 -0.90 -16.69 -3.80
N HIS A 250 -0.99 -15.47 -3.25
CA HIS A 250 -0.49 -14.27 -3.93
C HIS A 250 0.95 -13.89 -3.52
N ILE A 251 1.46 -14.44 -2.41
CA ILE A 251 2.84 -14.25 -1.95
C ILE A 251 3.74 -15.35 -2.51
N ASN A 252 3.25 -16.59 -2.47
CA ASN A 252 3.93 -17.77 -3.00
C ASN A 252 2.98 -18.50 -3.96
N PRO A 253 2.87 -18.04 -5.21
CA PRO A 253 2.09 -18.74 -6.21
C PRO A 253 2.73 -20.10 -6.53
N ASP A 254 1.89 -21.10 -6.80
CA ASP A 254 2.29 -22.43 -7.29
C ASP A 254 2.93 -22.37 -8.69
#